data_AF-A0AB34P8C9-F1
#
_entry.id   AF-A0AB34P8C9-F1
#
_cell.length_a   1.000
_cell.length_b   1.000
_cell.length_c   1.000
_cell.angle_alpha   90.00
_cell.angle_beta   90.00
_cell.angle_gamma   90.00
#
_symmetry.space_group_name_H-M   'P 1'
#
loop_
_entity.id
_entity.type
_entity.pdbx_description
1 polymer ?
#
loop_
_entity_poly.entity_id
_entity_poly.type
_entity_poly.pdbx_seq_one_letter_code
_entity_poly.pdbx_strand_id
1 'polypeptide(L)'
;MKRILGPVLAAHYLAAFTALGMPLFLPQVLAGLAPGAAVGWSGVLYVLPTLCTALTAGTWGRLADRYGRKRSLLRAQLGLALGFAIAGFAPSLPWLVVGLVVQGGCGGSLAAANAYLASQPQAGPLARALDWTQYSARLAMVSAPALLGLALALGPAQSLYRALALLPLIAFALTWRLPADHPAPRPVAAPSAASGPSPLQATPASWPALLLAQFLFCFAMVVTFPYFIPYALARGAGHDALA
;
A
#
# COMPACT_ATOMS: atom_id res chain seq x y z
N MET A 1 18.79 -8.02 14.95
CA MET A 1 17.58 -7.26 14.54
C MET A 1 17.86 -6.09 13.61
N LYS A 2 18.75 -5.13 13.95
CA LYS A 2 19.02 -3.94 13.10
C LYS A 2 19.36 -4.28 11.63
N ARG A 3 20.11 -5.37 11.40
CA ARG A 3 20.52 -5.84 10.05
C ARG A 3 19.37 -6.29 9.15
N ILE A 4 18.20 -6.65 9.69
CA ILE A 4 17.02 -7.09 8.91
C ILE A 4 15.92 -6.04 8.96
N LEU A 5 15.60 -5.54 10.16
CA LEU A 5 14.51 -4.59 10.37
C LEU A 5 14.73 -3.29 9.61
N GLY A 6 15.94 -2.71 9.65
CA GLY A 6 16.25 -1.45 8.97
C GLY A 6 16.00 -1.51 7.46
N PRO A 7 16.58 -2.47 6.72
CA PRO A 7 16.32 -2.61 5.29
C PRO A 7 14.86 -2.89 4.95
N VAL A 8 14.15 -3.70 5.73
CA VAL A 8 12.71 -3.95 5.51
C VAL A 8 11.90 -2.67 5.67
N LEU A 9 12.16 -1.89 6.73
CA LEU A 9 11.46 -0.63 6.97
C LEU A 9 11.78 0.42 5.91
N ALA A 10 13.03 0.52 5.46
CA ALA A 10 13.42 1.43 4.39
C ALA A 10 12.74 1.03 3.06
N ALA A 11 12.75 -0.25 2.72
CA ALA A 11 12.10 -0.76 1.53
C ALA A 11 10.58 -0.58 1.58
N HIS A 12 9.97 -0.80 2.75
CA HIS A 12 8.55 -0.55 2.97
C HIS A 12 8.20 0.94 2.84
N TYR A 13 8.99 1.82 3.47
CA TYR A 13 8.83 3.27 3.38
C TYR A 13 8.86 3.74 1.93
N LEU A 14 9.86 3.32 1.14
CA LEU A 14 9.99 3.71 -0.26
C LEU A 14 8.77 3.27 -1.10
N ALA A 15 8.29 2.04 -0.87
CA ALA A 15 7.09 1.53 -1.53
C ALA A 15 5.83 2.32 -1.11
N ALA A 16 5.65 2.56 0.19
CA ALA A 16 4.51 3.30 0.73
C ALA A 16 4.53 4.77 0.27
N PHE A 17 5.69 5.43 0.28
CA PHE A 17 5.88 6.81 -0.17
C PHE A 17 5.46 6.97 -1.62
N THR A 18 5.86 6.01 -2.45
CA THR A 18 5.52 5.96 -3.87
C THR A 18 4.01 5.75 -4.06
N ALA A 19 3.45 4.70 -3.45
CA ALA A 19 2.05 4.31 -3.64
C ALA A 19 1.03 5.30 -3.05
N LEU A 20 1.32 5.90 -1.90
CA LEU A 20 0.41 6.81 -1.19
C LEU A 20 0.54 8.26 -1.68
N GLY A 21 1.69 8.62 -2.28
CA GLY A 21 1.98 9.98 -2.68
C GLY A 21 1.28 10.43 -3.97
N MET A 22 1.38 9.62 -5.03
CA MET A 22 0.84 10.00 -6.35
C MET A 22 -0.68 10.13 -6.47
N PRO A 23 -1.52 9.38 -5.73
CA PRO A 23 -2.97 9.53 -5.82
C PRO A 23 -3.47 10.98 -5.61
N LEU A 24 -2.78 11.79 -4.79
CA LEU A 24 -3.11 13.21 -4.57
C LEU A 24 -2.94 14.06 -5.84
N PHE A 25 -2.01 13.68 -6.70
CA PHE A 25 -1.64 14.42 -7.92
C PHE A 25 -2.20 13.79 -9.19
N LEU A 26 -3.01 12.73 -9.05
CA LEU A 26 -3.67 12.06 -10.17
C LEU A 26 -4.51 12.99 -11.06
N PRO A 27 -5.25 13.99 -10.53
CA PRO A 27 -5.97 14.95 -11.37
C PRO A 27 -5.05 15.73 -12.32
N GLN A 28 -3.82 16.06 -11.89
CA GLN A 28 -2.86 16.77 -12.74
C GLN A 28 -2.32 15.88 -13.86
N VAL A 29 -2.11 14.58 -13.60
CA VAL A 29 -1.74 13.61 -14.64
C VAL A 29 -2.88 13.45 -15.65
N LEU A 30 -4.11 13.38 -15.16
CA LEU A 30 -5.30 13.26 -16.01
C LEU A 30 -5.56 14.51 -16.85
N ALA A 31 -5.26 15.70 -16.34
CA ALA A 31 -5.37 16.93 -17.12
C ALA A 31 -4.51 16.88 -18.39
N GLY A 32 -3.35 16.21 -18.36
CA GLY A 32 -2.49 16.02 -19.55
C GLY A 32 -2.94 14.89 -20.48
N LEU A 33 -3.60 13.85 -19.97
CA LEU A 33 -3.97 12.65 -20.75
C LEU A 33 -5.43 12.61 -21.22
N ALA A 34 -6.32 13.28 -20.50
CA ALA A 34 -7.77 13.31 -20.74
C ALA A 34 -8.39 14.62 -20.18
N PRO A 35 -8.10 15.79 -20.78
CA PRO A 35 -8.49 17.09 -20.22
C PRO A 35 -10.00 17.22 -19.92
N GLY A 36 -10.85 16.70 -20.81
CA GLY A 36 -12.31 16.77 -20.68
C GLY A 36 -12.92 15.76 -19.70
N ALA A 37 -12.14 14.81 -19.18
CA ALA A 37 -12.64 13.71 -18.35
C ALA A 37 -11.95 13.64 -16.97
N ALA A 38 -10.96 14.50 -16.71
CA ALA A 38 -10.10 14.43 -15.53
C ALA A 38 -10.87 14.41 -14.21
N VAL A 39 -11.84 15.31 -14.01
CA VAL A 39 -12.62 15.39 -12.75
C VAL A 39 -13.48 14.14 -12.53
N GLY A 40 -14.15 13.65 -13.58
CA GLY A 40 -15.02 12.47 -13.48
C GLY A 40 -14.26 11.16 -13.22
N TRP A 41 -13.08 11.01 -13.82
CA TRP A 41 -12.29 9.79 -13.69
C TRP A 41 -11.36 9.78 -12.47
N SER A 42 -11.00 10.93 -11.90
CA SER A 42 -10.08 11.01 -10.75
C SER A 42 -10.50 10.14 -9.58
N GLY A 43 -11.79 10.20 -9.18
CA GLY A 43 -12.30 9.39 -8.07
C GLY A 43 -12.27 7.89 -8.37
N VAL A 44 -12.65 7.50 -9.59
CA VAL A 44 -12.64 6.09 -10.02
C VAL A 44 -11.22 5.54 -10.01
N LEU A 45 -10.28 6.26 -10.60
CA LEU A 45 -8.89 5.84 -10.72
C LEU A 45 -8.14 5.91 -9.40
N TYR A 46 -8.56 6.74 -8.46
CA TYR A 46 -8.06 6.74 -7.09
C TYR A 46 -8.40 5.42 -6.36
N VAL A 47 -9.63 4.93 -6.52
CA VAL A 47 -10.09 3.69 -5.84
C VAL A 47 -9.57 2.43 -6.53
N LEU A 48 -9.34 2.49 -7.85
CA LEU A 48 -8.99 1.34 -8.69
C LEU A 48 -7.80 0.48 -8.14
N PRO A 49 -6.62 1.04 -7.81
CA PRO A 49 -5.52 0.24 -7.26
C PRO A 49 -5.89 -0.48 -5.96
N THR A 50 -6.65 0.18 -5.07
CA THR A 50 -7.08 -0.39 -3.80
C THR A 50 -8.06 -1.53 -4.02
N LEU A 51 -8.99 -1.38 -4.97
CA LEU A 51 -9.90 -2.45 -5.37
C LEU A 51 -9.14 -3.65 -5.93
N CYS A 52 -8.19 -3.43 -6.86
CA CYS A 52 -7.34 -4.49 -7.39
C CYS A 52 -6.52 -5.19 -6.29
N THR A 53 -6.02 -4.43 -5.31
CA THR A 53 -5.31 -4.99 -4.15
C THR A 53 -6.24 -5.88 -3.32
N ALA A 54 -7.47 -5.43 -3.04
CA ALA A 54 -8.45 -6.18 -2.27
C ALA A 54 -8.82 -7.51 -2.95
N LEU A 55 -9.06 -7.48 -4.26
CA LEU A 55 -9.39 -8.67 -5.05
C LEU A 55 -8.23 -9.67 -5.12
N THR A 56 -6.99 -9.19 -5.15
CA THR A 56 -5.80 -10.04 -5.29
C THR A 56 -5.19 -10.45 -3.94
N ALA A 57 -5.54 -9.79 -2.83
CA ALA A 57 -4.94 -10.01 -1.50
C ALA A 57 -4.93 -11.49 -1.08
N GLY A 58 -6.06 -12.19 -1.22
CA GLY A 58 -6.15 -13.61 -0.87
C GLY A 58 -5.28 -14.51 -1.75
N THR A 59 -5.14 -14.19 -3.04
CA THR A 59 -4.27 -14.96 -3.95
C THR A 59 -2.80 -14.81 -3.61
N TRP A 60 -2.35 -13.58 -3.32
CA TRP A 60 -0.97 -13.31 -2.96
C TRP A 60 -0.61 -13.81 -1.58
N GLY A 61 -1.55 -13.84 -0.63
CA GLY A 61 -1.37 -14.50 0.66
C GLY A 61 -1.03 -15.97 0.50
N ARG A 62 -1.88 -16.73 -0.22
CA ARG A 62 -1.63 -18.15 -0.51
C ARG A 62 -0.32 -18.38 -1.26
N LEU A 63 0.01 -17.49 -2.20
CA LEU A 63 1.26 -17.58 -2.95
C LEU A 63 2.49 -17.30 -2.08
N ALA A 64 2.38 -16.36 -1.13
CA ALA A 64 3.43 -16.07 -0.17
C ALA A 64 3.69 -17.26 0.76
N ASP A 65 2.64 -17.92 1.21
CA ASP A 65 2.76 -19.12 2.05
C ASP A 65 3.40 -20.29 1.29
N ARG A 66 3.08 -20.44 -0.01
CA ARG A 66 3.62 -21.52 -0.85
C ARG A 66 5.06 -21.28 -1.31
N TYR A 67 5.38 -20.07 -1.75
CA TYR A 67 6.66 -19.77 -2.41
C TYR A 67 7.65 -18.98 -1.53
N GLY A 68 7.24 -18.58 -0.32
CA GLY A 68 8.04 -17.81 0.61
C GLY A 68 7.69 -16.32 0.64
N ARG A 69 7.86 -15.70 1.80
CA ARG A 69 7.39 -14.35 2.11
C ARG A 69 8.31 -13.27 1.51
N LYS A 70 9.60 -13.54 1.38
CA LYS A 70 10.62 -12.70 0.73
C LYS A 70 10.29 -12.55 -0.74
N ARG A 71 9.99 -13.66 -1.42
CA ARG A 71 9.58 -13.64 -2.83
C ARG A 71 8.28 -12.85 -2.99
N SER A 72 7.40 -12.92 -2.00
CA SER A 72 6.20 -12.09 -1.96
C SER A 72 6.51 -10.59 -1.90
N LEU A 73 7.40 -10.19 -0.98
CA LEU A 73 7.80 -8.80 -0.83
C LEU A 73 8.52 -8.26 -2.08
N LEU A 74 9.42 -9.05 -2.65
CA LEU A 74 10.13 -8.72 -3.90
C LEU A 74 9.15 -8.51 -5.06
N ARG A 75 8.16 -9.40 -5.24
CA ARG A 75 7.16 -9.22 -6.29
C ARG A 75 6.36 -7.93 -6.07
N ALA A 76 6.01 -7.62 -4.83
CA ALA A 76 5.20 -6.44 -4.55
C ALA A 76 5.95 -5.15 -4.93
N GLN A 77 7.26 -5.10 -4.65
CA GLN A 77 8.12 -3.99 -5.02
C GLN A 77 8.33 -3.89 -6.54
N LEU A 78 8.54 -5.02 -7.20
CA LEU A 78 8.72 -5.07 -8.65
C LEU A 78 7.44 -4.68 -9.40
N GLY A 79 6.29 -5.19 -8.95
CA GLY A 79 4.99 -4.84 -9.51
C GLY A 79 4.66 -3.36 -9.32
N LEU A 80 4.98 -2.80 -8.15
CA LEU A 80 4.85 -1.36 -7.92
C LEU A 80 5.76 -0.55 -8.85
N ALA A 81 7.03 -0.93 -9.01
CA ALA A 81 7.95 -0.29 -9.96
C ALA A 81 7.40 -0.33 -11.39
N LEU A 82 6.97 -1.51 -11.85
CA LEU A 82 6.44 -1.71 -13.19
C LEU A 82 5.17 -0.88 -13.42
N GLY A 83 4.24 -0.89 -12.47
CA GLY A 83 3.01 -0.13 -12.59
C GLY A 83 3.24 1.38 -12.60
N PHE A 84 4.22 1.87 -11.83
CA PHE A 84 4.66 3.27 -11.89
C PHE A 84 5.35 3.62 -13.20
N ALA A 85 6.18 2.72 -13.74
CA ALA A 85 6.81 2.91 -15.04
C ALA A 85 5.76 3.00 -16.16
N ILE A 86 4.80 2.05 -16.20
CA ILE A 86 3.70 2.06 -17.18
C ILE A 86 2.90 3.36 -17.07
N ALA A 87 2.53 3.78 -15.86
CA ALA A 87 1.81 5.04 -15.64
C ALA A 87 2.63 6.27 -16.07
N GLY A 88 3.93 6.29 -15.77
CA GLY A 88 4.83 7.39 -16.11
C GLY A 88 5.11 7.54 -17.60
N PHE A 89 5.05 6.45 -18.37
CA PHE A 89 5.20 6.46 -19.82
C PHE A 89 3.87 6.33 -20.58
N ALA A 90 2.73 6.45 -19.88
CA ALA A 90 1.42 6.27 -20.49
C ALA A 90 1.14 7.33 -21.59
N PRO A 91 0.92 6.94 -22.85
CA PRO A 91 0.55 7.89 -23.90
C PRO A 91 -0.93 8.30 -23.85
N SER A 92 -1.77 7.56 -23.10
CA SER A 92 -3.20 7.81 -23.02
C SER A 92 -3.82 7.26 -21.72
N LEU A 93 -5.07 7.63 -21.46
CA LEU A 93 -5.82 7.21 -20.27
C LEU A 93 -5.88 5.68 -20.09
N PRO A 94 -6.17 4.84 -21.11
CA PRO A 94 -6.13 3.39 -20.94
C PRO A 94 -4.78 2.84 -20.46
N TRP A 95 -3.66 3.42 -20.91
CA TRP A 95 -2.34 3.01 -20.44
C TRP A 95 -2.10 3.37 -18.96
N LEU A 96 -2.59 4.53 -18.53
CA LEU A 96 -2.57 4.90 -17.12
C LEU A 96 -3.39 3.90 -16.28
N VAL A 97 -4.57 3.51 -16.75
CA VAL A 97 -5.41 2.49 -16.11
C VAL A 97 -4.66 1.17 -15.97
N VAL A 98 -3.99 0.69 -17.02
CA VAL A 98 -3.15 -0.52 -16.94
C VAL A 98 -2.07 -0.37 -15.87
N GLY A 99 -1.38 0.76 -15.82
CA GLY A 99 -0.39 1.05 -14.79
C GLY A 99 -0.96 0.98 -13.38
N LEU A 100 -2.14 1.55 -13.15
CA LEU A 100 -2.84 1.54 -11.85
C LEU A 100 -3.32 0.14 -11.46
N VAL A 101 -3.82 -0.64 -12.42
CA VAL A 101 -4.20 -2.05 -12.21
C VAL A 101 -2.98 -2.87 -11.83
N VAL A 102 -1.82 -2.65 -12.45
CA VAL A 102 -0.58 -3.35 -12.08
C VAL A 102 -0.11 -2.93 -10.68
N GLN A 103 -0.16 -1.64 -10.34
CA GLN A 103 0.19 -1.13 -9.01
C GLN A 103 -0.64 -1.80 -7.90
N GLY A 104 -1.96 -1.88 -8.09
CA GLY A 104 -2.86 -2.51 -7.12
C GLY A 104 -2.81 -4.04 -7.16
N GLY A 105 -2.87 -4.61 -8.37
CA GLY A 105 -2.92 -6.04 -8.61
C GLY A 105 -1.65 -6.77 -8.20
N CYS A 106 -0.48 -6.12 -8.20
CA CYS A 106 0.76 -6.65 -7.63
C CYS A 106 1.08 -6.07 -6.25
N GLY A 107 0.17 -5.31 -5.63
CA GLY A 107 0.39 -4.57 -4.40
C GLY A 107 0.52 -5.44 -3.13
N GLY A 108 0.25 -4.82 -1.98
CA GLY A 108 0.29 -5.51 -0.68
C GLY A 108 1.66 -5.55 0.00
N SER A 109 2.53 -4.58 -0.29
CA SER A 109 3.88 -4.51 0.31
C SER A 109 3.87 -4.49 1.84
N LEU A 110 2.89 -3.84 2.49
CA LEU A 110 2.76 -3.83 3.96
C LEU A 110 2.53 -5.25 4.51
N ALA A 111 1.54 -5.96 3.95
CA ALA A 111 1.24 -7.33 4.36
C ALA A 111 2.44 -8.26 4.11
N ALA A 112 3.12 -8.13 2.96
CA ALA A 112 4.30 -8.91 2.64
C ALA A 112 5.49 -8.60 3.58
N ALA A 113 5.70 -7.34 3.96
CA ALA A 113 6.74 -6.94 4.91
C ALA A 113 6.46 -7.47 6.32
N ASN A 114 5.21 -7.35 6.79
CA ASN A 114 4.78 -7.90 8.08
C ASN A 114 4.94 -9.42 8.12
N ALA A 115 4.53 -10.10 7.05
CA ALA A 115 4.70 -11.55 6.93
C ALA A 115 6.18 -11.93 6.95
N TYR A 116 7.03 -11.25 6.18
CA TYR A 116 8.47 -11.49 6.14
C TYR A 116 9.11 -11.31 7.52
N LEU A 117 8.82 -10.20 8.21
CA LEU A 117 9.34 -9.96 9.56
C LEU A 117 8.85 -11.05 10.54
N ALA A 118 7.61 -11.50 10.43
CA ALA A 118 7.07 -12.56 11.27
C ALA A 118 7.73 -13.94 11.02
N SER A 119 8.31 -14.20 9.85
CA SER A 119 9.04 -15.46 9.58
C SER A 119 10.51 -15.43 10.01
N GLN A 120 11.06 -14.24 10.30
CA GLN A 120 12.47 -14.12 10.64
C GLN A 120 12.70 -14.37 12.15
N PRO A 121 13.84 -14.96 12.54
CA PRO A 121 14.23 -15.08 13.94
C PRO A 121 14.28 -13.70 14.62
N GLN A 122 13.44 -13.51 15.64
CA GLN A 122 13.33 -12.25 16.37
C GLN A 122 14.24 -12.31 17.60
N ALA A 123 14.99 -11.24 17.88
CA ALA A 123 15.63 -11.07 19.19
C ALA A 123 14.76 -10.27 20.18
N GLY A 124 13.51 -9.96 19.81
CA GLY A 124 12.58 -9.15 20.59
C GLY A 124 11.12 -9.37 20.14
N PRO A 125 10.14 -8.66 20.73
CA PRO A 125 8.72 -8.91 20.46
C PRO A 125 8.36 -8.60 19.00
N LEU A 126 7.63 -9.53 18.35
CA LEU A 126 7.09 -9.32 16.99
C LEU A 126 6.21 -8.07 16.92
N ALA A 127 5.39 -7.83 17.95
CA ALA A 127 4.53 -6.65 18.04
C ALA A 127 5.31 -5.34 17.79
N ARG A 128 6.48 -5.17 18.43
CA ARG A 128 7.34 -4.00 18.23
C ARG A 128 7.84 -3.88 16.78
N ALA A 129 8.16 -4.99 16.12
CA ALA A 129 8.58 -4.95 14.72
C ALA A 129 7.43 -4.54 13.78
N LEU A 130 6.21 -4.97 14.08
CA LEU A 130 5.00 -4.56 13.35
C LEU A 130 4.60 -3.10 13.65
N ASP A 131 4.82 -2.61 14.87
CA ASP A 131 4.61 -1.19 15.18
C ASP A 131 5.54 -0.30 14.35
N TRP A 132 6.78 -0.74 14.11
CA TRP A 132 7.71 -0.02 13.26
C TRP A 132 7.31 0.00 11.79
N THR A 133 6.70 -1.06 11.26
CA THR A 133 6.18 -1.02 9.88
C THR A 133 5.00 -0.04 9.76
N GLN A 134 4.13 0.02 10.78
CA GLN A 134 3.06 1.02 10.85
C GLN A 134 3.60 2.45 10.96
N TYR A 135 4.65 2.66 11.75
CA TYR A 135 5.34 3.96 11.83
C TYR A 135 5.91 4.36 10.47
N SER A 136 6.58 3.44 9.78
CA SER A 136 7.12 3.66 8.43
C SER A 136 6.03 4.02 7.42
N ALA A 137 4.90 3.32 7.42
CA ALA A 137 3.75 3.62 6.55
C ALA A 137 3.18 5.02 6.80
N ARG A 138 3.00 5.39 8.08
CA ARG A 138 2.50 6.72 8.47
C ARG A 138 3.48 7.83 8.13
N LEU A 139 4.77 7.59 8.33
CA LEU A 139 5.80 8.54 7.95
C LEU A 139 5.77 8.82 6.44
N ALA A 140 5.64 7.77 5.62
CA ALA A 140 5.45 7.91 4.18
C ALA A 140 4.18 8.69 3.82
N MET A 141 3.08 8.43 4.52
CA MET A 141 1.81 9.14 4.29
C MET A 141 1.91 10.64 4.59
N VAL A 142 2.69 11.03 5.61
CA VAL A 142 2.90 12.44 5.97
C VAL A 142 3.94 13.09 5.05
N SER A 143 5.03 12.40 4.73
CA SER A 143 6.12 12.99 3.95
C SER A 143 5.83 13.05 2.44
N ALA A 144 5.06 12.10 1.89
CA ALA A 144 4.84 12.01 0.45
C ALA A 144 4.13 13.22 -0.14
N PRO A 145 2.98 13.71 0.38
CA PRO A 145 2.33 14.90 -0.16
C PRO A 145 3.24 16.13 -0.19
N ALA A 146 3.98 16.38 0.89
CA ALA A 146 4.86 17.54 0.99
C ALA A 146 6.05 17.44 0.02
N LEU A 147 6.76 16.32 0.02
CA LEU A 147 7.96 16.14 -0.80
C LEU A 147 7.63 16.03 -2.28
N LEU A 148 6.55 15.33 -2.64
CA LEU A 148 6.11 15.22 -4.04
C LEU A 148 5.47 16.51 -4.54
N GLY A 149 4.74 17.23 -3.68
CA GLY A 149 4.22 18.56 -4.00
C GLY A 149 5.34 19.54 -4.37
N LEU A 150 6.44 19.53 -3.62
CA LEU A 150 7.65 20.29 -3.96
C LEU A 150 8.29 19.78 -5.26
N ALA A 151 8.37 18.46 -5.45
CA ALA A 151 8.95 17.87 -6.66
C ALA A 151 8.17 18.21 -7.95
N LEU A 152 6.87 18.48 -7.85
CA LEU A 152 6.06 18.94 -8.99
C LEU A 152 6.45 20.33 -9.51
N ALA A 153 7.13 21.15 -8.70
CA ALA A 153 7.70 22.41 -9.18
C ALA A 153 8.81 22.19 -10.22
N LEU A 154 9.40 20.99 -10.27
CA LEU A 154 10.50 20.65 -11.17
C LEU A 154 10.03 20.15 -12.55
N GLY A 155 8.73 19.85 -12.72
CA GLY A 155 8.22 19.33 -13.98
C GLY A 155 6.81 18.72 -13.88
N PRO A 156 6.27 18.21 -15.00
CA PRO A 156 4.92 17.67 -15.04
C PRO A 156 4.72 16.46 -14.11
N ALA A 157 3.51 16.28 -13.58
CA ALA A 157 3.16 15.17 -12.70
C ALA A 157 3.46 13.79 -13.31
N GLN A 158 3.41 13.68 -14.64
CA GLN A 158 3.76 12.45 -15.33
C GLN A 158 5.26 12.14 -15.28
N SER A 159 6.15 13.14 -15.32
CA SER A 159 7.59 12.89 -15.10
C SER A 159 7.89 12.43 -13.68
N LEU A 160 7.07 12.86 -12.71
CA LEU A 160 7.19 12.40 -11.34
C LEU A 160 6.87 10.90 -11.20
N TYR A 161 5.84 10.40 -11.89
CA TYR A 161 5.58 8.95 -11.97
C TYR A 161 6.80 8.16 -12.51
N ARG A 162 7.48 8.68 -13.54
CA ARG A 162 8.68 8.05 -14.10
C ARG A 162 9.83 8.02 -13.09
N ALA A 163 10.10 9.13 -12.43
CA ALA A 163 11.15 9.21 -11.42
C ALA A 163 10.84 8.28 -10.22
N LEU A 164 9.59 8.24 -9.79
CA LEU A 164 9.15 7.41 -8.66
C LEU A 164 9.20 5.91 -8.94
N ALA A 165 9.17 5.47 -10.20
CA ALA A 165 9.38 4.06 -10.54
C ALA A 165 10.73 3.52 -10.04
N LEU A 166 11.72 4.39 -9.80
CA LEU A 166 13.03 4.03 -9.27
C LEU A 166 12.99 3.67 -7.76
N LEU A 167 12.11 4.28 -6.97
CA LEU A 167 12.10 4.06 -5.52
C LEU A 167 11.69 2.62 -5.14
N PRO A 168 10.66 2.00 -5.75
CA PRO A 168 10.38 0.59 -5.53
C PRO A 168 11.46 -0.34 -6.08
N LEU A 169 12.26 0.06 -7.07
CA LEU A 169 13.43 -0.71 -7.51
C LEU A 169 14.56 -0.67 -6.47
N ILE A 170 14.76 0.47 -5.81
CA ILE A 170 15.68 0.57 -4.66
C ILE A 170 15.16 -0.31 -3.51
N ALA A 171 13.86 -0.26 -3.23
CA ALA A 171 13.22 -1.14 -2.25
C ALA A 171 13.42 -2.63 -2.58
N PHE A 172 13.29 -3.00 -3.86
CA PHE A 172 13.58 -4.33 -4.38
C PHE A 172 15.04 -4.72 -4.12
N ALA A 173 15.99 -3.85 -4.45
CA ALA A 173 17.42 -4.11 -4.23
C ALA A 173 17.77 -4.28 -2.75
N LEU A 174 17.19 -3.46 -1.86
CA LEU A 174 17.33 -3.61 -0.40
C LEU A 174 16.77 -4.95 0.08
N THR A 175 15.61 -5.34 -0.44
CA THR A 175 14.92 -6.60 -0.09
C THR A 175 15.64 -7.81 -0.65
N TRP A 176 16.28 -7.68 -1.81
CA TRP A 176 17.03 -8.76 -2.45
C TRP A 176 18.18 -9.26 -1.56
N ARG A 177 18.84 -8.32 -0.87
CA ARG A 177 19.95 -8.58 0.08
C ARG A 177 19.52 -9.25 1.38
N LEU A 178 18.22 -9.33 1.65
CA LEU A 178 17.73 -9.95 2.87
C LEU A 178 17.89 -11.47 2.86
N PRO A 179 18.03 -12.13 4.02
CA PRO A 179 18.05 -13.59 4.11
C PRO A 179 16.78 -14.21 3.51
N ALA A 180 16.93 -15.38 2.87
CA ALA A 180 15.79 -16.16 2.43
C ALA A 180 14.97 -16.63 3.64
N ASP A 181 13.66 -16.73 3.48
CA ASP A 181 12.80 -17.34 4.49
C ASP A 181 12.80 -18.85 4.30
N HIS A 182 12.74 -19.57 5.41
CA HIS A 182 12.28 -20.94 5.36
C HIS A 182 10.75 -20.91 5.34
N PRO A 183 10.11 -21.68 4.43
CA PRO A 183 8.67 -21.86 4.47
C PRO A 183 8.29 -22.24 5.90
N ALA A 184 7.35 -21.52 6.51
CA ALA A 184 6.84 -21.92 7.81
C ALA A 184 6.39 -23.38 7.70
N PRO A 185 6.77 -24.27 8.63
CA PRO A 185 6.17 -25.59 8.71
C PRO A 185 4.66 -25.40 8.68
N ARG A 186 3.97 -26.16 7.82
CA ARG A 186 2.50 -26.29 7.88
C ARG A 186 2.15 -26.43 9.36
N PRO A 187 1.16 -25.70 9.92
CA PRO A 187 0.78 -25.93 11.30
C PRO A 187 0.48 -27.42 11.43
N VAL A 188 1.38 -28.17 12.06
CA VAL A 188 1.09 -29.53 12.50
C VAL A 188 -0.03 -29.29 13.47
N ALA A 189 -1.24 -29.80 13.17
CA ALA A 189 -2.35 -29.74 14.10
C ALA A 189 -1.80 -30.22 15.44
N ALA A 190 -1.66 -29.30 16.39
CA ALA A 190 -1.14 -29.65 17.70
C ALA A 190 -2.08 -30.75 18.24
N PRO A 191 -1.55 -31.85 18.80
CA PRO A 191 -2.39 -32.79 19.52
C PRO A 191 -3.19 -31.98 20.52
N SER A 192 -4.52 -32.10 20.47
CA SER A 192 -5.44 -31.42 21.38
C SER A 192 -5.10 -31.84 22.81
N ALA A 193 -4.21 -31.09 23.47
CA ALA A 193 -3.83 -31.30 24.85
C ALA A 193 -4.81 -30.53 25.71
N ALA A 194 -5.60 -31.28 26.46
CA ALA A 194 -6.72 -30.82 27.26
C ALA A 194 -6.32 -29.86 28.40
N SER A 195 -7.31 -29.03 28.75
CA SER A 195 -7.60 -28.47 30.08
C SER A 195 -6.60 -27.52 30.75
N GLY A 196 -6.61 -26.27 30.29
CA GLY A 196 -6.43 -25.08 31.13
C GLY A 196 -7.39 -23.98 30.64
N PRO A 197 -7.86 -23.04 31.48
CA PRO A 197 -8.71 -21.96 31.01
C PRO A 197 -7.95 -21.15 29.95
N SER A 198 -8.40 -21.28 28.70
CA SER A 198 -7.79 -20.61 27.55
C SER A 198 -7.95 -19.09 27.70
N PRO A 199 -6.91 -18.28 27.42
CA PRO A 199 -7.02 -16.82 27.26
C PRO A 199 -7.94 -16.38 26.11
N LEU A 200 -8.59 -17.34 25.43
CA LEU A 200 -9.44 -17.18 24.24
C LEU A 200 -10.92 -17.47 24.54
N GLN A 201 -11.40 -17.06 25.72
CA GLN A 201 -12.83 -16.71 25.86
C GLN A 201 -13.14 -15.30 25.31
N ALA A 202 -12.30 -14.78 24.41
CA ALA A 202 -12.71 -13.72 23.51
C ALA A 202 -13.83 -14.31 22.64
N THR A 203 -15.03 -13.78 22.80
CA THR A 203 -16.21 -14.13 22.02
C THR A 203 -15.84 -14.29 20.54
N PRO A 204 -16.39 -15.28 19.80
CA PRO A 204 -16.25 -15.29 18.36
C PRO A 204 -17.00 -14.07 17.85
N ALA A 205 -16.30 -12.94 17.73
CA ALA A 205 -16.79 -11.82 16.97
C ALA A 205 -17.10 -12.40 15.59
N SER A 206 -18.39 -12.46 15.26
CA SER A 206 -18.84 -13.03 14.00
C SER A 206 -18.04 -12.30 12.92
N TRP A 207 -17.40 -13.04 12.02
CA TRP A 207 -16.63 -12.44 10.91
C TRP A 207 -17.32 -11.22 10.27
N PRO A 208 -18.66 -11.18 10.12
CA PRO A 208 -19.38 -9.98 9.69
C PRO A 208 -19.19 -8.74 10.59
N ALA A 209 -19.20 -8.90 11.92
CA ALA A 209 -18.99 -7.80 12.86
C ALA A 209 -17.56 -7.25 12.79
N LEU A 210 -16.56 -8.11 12.62
CA LEU A 210 -15.16 -7.69 12.43
C LEU A 210 -14.97 -6.97 11.09
N LEU A 211 -15.59 -7.48 10.01
CA LEU A 211 -15.58 -6.83 8.70
C LEU A 211 -16.30 -5.48 8.74
N LEU A 212 -17.43 -5.39 9.44
CA LEU A 212 -18.17 -4.13 9.62
C LEU A 212 -17.36 -3.12 10.43
N ALA A 213 -16.75 -3.54 11.53
CA ALA A 213 -15.88 -2.67 12.33
C ALA A 213 -14.68 -2.17 11.51
N GLN A 214 -14.02 -3.04 10.74
CA GLN A 214 -12.92 -2.67 9.86
C GLN A 214 -13.38 -1.73 8.74
N PHE A 215 -14.56 -1.97 8.15
CA PHE A 215 -15.15 -1.09 7.15
C PHE A 215 -15.44 0.29 7.72
N LEU A 216 -16.12 0.38 8.87
CA LEU A 216 -16.45 1.64 9.53
C LEU A 216 -15.19 2.42 9.90
N PHE A 217 -14.17 1.75 10.39
CA PHE A 217 -12.87 2.35 10.69
C PHE A 217 -12.19 2.92 9.43
N CYS A 218 -12.11 2.13 8.35
CA CYS A 218 -11.55 2.60 7.07
C CYS A 218 -12.37 3.74 6.46
N PHE A 219 -13.69 3.64 6.49
CA PHE A 219 -14.61 4.65 5.97
C PHE A 219 -14.45 5.97 6.72
N ALA A 220 -14.43 5.92 8.07
CA ALA A 220 -14.22 7.08 8.91
C ALA A 220 -12.89 7.77 8.58
N MET A 221 -11.80 7.03 8.38
CA MET A 221 -10.52 7.62 7.94
C MET A 221 -10.62 8.29 6.56
N VAL A 222 -11.26 7.66 5.57
CA VAL A 222 -11.25 8.14 4.19
C VAL A 222 -12.17 9.35 3.99
N VAL A 223 -13.33 9.39 4.67
CA VAL A 223 -14.27 10.50 4.54
C VAL A 223 -13.71 11.81 5.09
N THR A 224 -12.72 11.75 5.99
CA THR A 224 -12.04 12.95 6.53
C THR A 224 -11.02 13.55 5.56
N PHE A 225 -10.63 12.85 4.50
CA PHE A 225 -9.72 13.42 3.50
C PHE A 225 -10.43 14.46 2.62
N PRO A 226 -9.72 15.50 2.15
CA PRO A 226 -10.28 16.60 1.36
C PRO A 226 -10.68 16.23 -0.09
N TYR A 227 -11.03 14.97 -0.37
CA TYR A 227 -11.36 14.49 -1.72
C TYR A 227 -12.67 15.09 -2.25
N PHE A 228 -13.58 15.49 -1.37
CA PHE A 228 -14.85 16.08 -1.74
C PHE A 228 -14.80 17.60 -1.88
N ILE A 229 -13.67 18.24 -1.54
CA ILE A 229 -13.53 19.71 -1.63
C ILE A 229 -13.81 20.22 -3.06
N PRO A 230 -13.24 19.65 -4.13
CA PRO A 230 -13.53 20.11 -5.50
C PRO A 230 -15.01 19.94 -5.88
N TYR A 231 -15.67 18.90 -5.36
CA TYR A 231 -17.08 18.62 -5.62
C TYR A 231 -18.02 19.54 -4.84
N ALA A 232 -17.67 19.86 -3.59
CA ALA A 232 -18.35 20.84 -2.76
C ALA A 232 -18.24 22.25 -3.38
N LEU A 233 -17.04 22.65 -3.82
CA LEU A 233 -16.80 23.91 -4.52
C LEU A 233 -17.60 24.00 -5.83
N ALA A 234 -17.65 22.91 -6.61
CA ALA A 234 -18.46 22.83 -7.84
C ALA A 234 -19.98 22.93 -7.59
N ARG A 235 -20.43 22.70 -6.35
CA ARG A 235 -21.83 22.85 -5.92
C ARG A 235 -22.11 24.14 -5.15
N GLY A 236 -21.17 25.08 -5.16
CA GLY A 236 -21.35 26.40 -4.56
C GLY A 236 -21.08 26.46 -3.07
N ALA A 237 -20.40 25.48 -2.47
CA ALA A 237 -19.86 25.63 -1.11
C ALA A 237 -18.74 26.67 -1.14
N GLY A 238 -19.07 27.94 -0.88
CA GLY A 238 -18.11 29.05 -0.85
C GLY A 238 -17.14 28.96 0.33
N HIS A 239 -16.06 29.76 0.28
CA HIS A 239 -15.00 29.83 1.30
C HIS A 239 -15.54 30.12 2.72
N ASP A 240 -16.75 30.66 2.85
CA ASP A 240 -17.38 31.03 4.11
C ASP A 240 -17.99 29.83 4.87
N ALA A 241 -18.11 28.66 4.24
CA ALA A 241 -18.68 27.45 4.87
C ALA A 241 -17.65 26.60 5.65
N LEU A 242 -16.37 27.00 5.64
CA LEU A 242 -15.25 26.26 6.24
C LEU A 242 -14.47 27.06 7.32
N ALA A 243 -15.00 28.22 7.75
CA ALA A 243 -14.53 28.95 8.92
C ALA A 243 -15.30 28.51 10.16
#